data_AF-A0A1V3RDB7-F1
#
_entry.id   AF-A0A1V3RDB7-F1
#
_cell.length_a   1.000
_cell.length_b   1.000
_cell.length_c   1.000
_cell.angle_alpha   90.00
_cell.angle_beta   90.00
_cell.angle_gamma   90.00
#
_symmetry.space_group_name_H-M   'P 1'
#
loop_
_entity.id
_entity.type
_entity.pdbx_description
1 polymer ?
#
loop_
_entity_poly.entity_id
_entity_poly.type
_entity_poly.pdbx_seq_one_letter_code
_entity_poly.pdbx_strand_id
1 'polypeptide(L)'
;MVSLVSNIVLFFGILILTNLPAPFLGLKFEGNGPKKRLWFEPPGYVIPIVWVFLFLLLAILRYKLVQIDADGLAKCTIVLAVVCASYVYYTIGLEKLTGISALKFGLAGNVLVILASLWVGVMVSELSTNLSYFVFPIVAWTFFATMIILGQLRLEKS
;
A
#
# COMPACT_ATOMS: atom_id res chain seq x y z
N MET A 1 -17.72 7.68 -21.17
CA MET A 1 -16.96 8.63 -20.34
C MET A 1 -16.85 8.08 -18.92
N VAL A 2 -15.64 7.79 -18.45
CA VAL A 2 -15.41 7.33 -17.06
C VAL A 2 -15.33 8.56 -16.16
N SER A 3 -16.17 8.63 -15.13
CA SER A 3 -16.19 9.77 -14.19
C SER A 3 -15.12 9.63 -13.10
N LEU A 4 -14.66 10.75 -12.53
CA LEU A 4 -13.76 10.71 -11.37
C LEU A 4 -14.39 9.95 -10.19
N VAL A 5 -15.69 10.15 -9.95
CA VAL A 5 -16.44 9.45 -8.90
C VAL A 5 -16.36 7.94 -9.07
N SER A 6 -16.51 7.43 -10.30
CA SER A 6 -16.40 5.99 -10.56
C SER A 6 -14.99 5.43 -10.24
N ASN A 7 -13.93 6.22 -10.47
CA ASN A 7 -12.58 5.83 -10.08
C ASN A 7 -12.42 5.82 -8.55
N ILE A 8 -12.92 6.85 -7.85
CA ILE A 8 -12.86 6.89 -6.38
C ILE A 8 -13.57 5.67 -5.79
N VAL A 9 -14.77 5.36 -6.26
CA VAL A 9 -15.54 4.17 -5.84
C VAL A 9 -14.76 2.89 -6.13
N LEU A 10 -14.12 2.77 -7.30
CA LEU A 10 -13.30 1.60 -7.62
C LEU A 10 -12.13 1.41 -6.65
N PHE A 11 -11.32 2.45 -6.42
CA PHE A 11 -10.13 2.33 -5.56
C PHE A 11 -10.50 2.14 -4.09
N PHE A 12 -11.50 2.87 -3.58
CA PHE A 12 -11.99 2.64 -2.23
C PHE A 12 -12.68 1.28 -2.10
N GLY A 13 -13.35 0.82 -3.15
CA GLY A 13 -13.85 -0.54 -3.26
C GLY A 13 -12.73 -1.57 -3.11
N ILE A 14 -11.62 -1.42 -3.85
CA ILE A 14 -10.44 -2.30 -3.69
C ILE A 14 -9.92 -2.25 -2.25
N LEU A 15 -9.72 -1.05 -1.69
CA LEU A 15 -9.18 -0.88 -0.34
C LEU A 15 -10.08 -1.57 0.71
N ILE A 16 -11.38 -1.30 0.67
CA ILE A 16 -12.36 -1.80 1.63
C ILE A 16 -12.61 -3.29 1.42
N LEU A 17 -12.94 -3.73 0.21
CA LEU A 17 -13.28 -5.14 -0.05
C LEU A 17 -12.08 -6.07 0.19
N THR A 18 -10.86 -5.59 -0.02
CA THR A 18 -9.67 -6.37 0.30
C THR A 18 -9.43 -6.39 1.81
N ASN A 19 -9.63 -5.31 2.56
CA ASN A 19 -9.27 -5.29 4.00
C ASN A 19 -10.41 -5.67 4.94
N LEU A 20 -11.68 -5.53 4.54
CA LEU A 20 -12.85 -5.86 5.36
C LEU A 20 -12.90 -7.35 5.77
N PRO A 21 -12.53 -8.34 4.92
CA PRO A 21 -12.50 -9.75 5.31
C PRO A 21 -11.39 -10.10 6.31
N ALA A 22 -10.29 -9.34 6.33
CA ALA A 22 -9.09 -9.69 7.10
C ALA A 22 -9.37 -9.88 8.62
N PRO A 23 -10.11 -8.99 9.31
CA PRO A 23 -10.52 -9.21 10.69
C PRO A 23 -11.34 -10.49 10.92
N PHE A 24 -12.20 -10.87 9.98
CA PHE A 24 -13.03 -12.09 10.07
C PHE A 24 -12.20 -13.36 9.88
N LEU A 25 -11.08 -13.27 9.16
CA LEU A 25 -10.10 -14.35 8.99
C LEU A 25 -9.11 -14.45 10.17
N GLY A 26 -9.27 -13.58 11.18
CA GLY A 26 -8.34 -13.45 12.30
C GLY A 26 -7.01 -12.80 11.93
N LEU A 27 -6.94 -12.10 10.79
CA LEU A 27 -5.78 -11.33 10.38
C LEU A 27 -5.89 -9.94 10.99
N LYS A 28 -5.38 -9.79 12.22
CA LYS A 28 -5.40 -8.51 12.95
C LYS A 28 -3.96 -8.17 13.32
N PHE A 29 -3.51 -6.99 12.93
CA PHE A 29 -2.30 -6.43 13.53
C PHE A 29 -2.62 -6.15 15.00
N GLU A 30 -1.95 -6.84 15.92
CA GLU A 30 -2.01 -6.44 17.32
C GLU A 30 -1.41 -5.05 17.43
N GLY A 31 -2.22 -4.09 17.89
CA GLY A 31 -1.75 -2.71 18.05
C GLY A 31 -0.53 -2.69 18.97
N ASN A 32 0.42 -1.81 18.67
CA ASN A 32 1.64 -1.67 19.46
C ASN A 32 1.30 -1.42 20.93
N GLY A 33 1.45 -2.44 21.77
CA GLY A 33 1.44 -2.27 23.21
C GLY A 33 2.50 -1.23 23.60
N PRO A 34 2.26 -0.40 24.64
CA PRO A 34 3.10 0.76 24.97
C PRO A 34 4.58 0.45 25.26
N LYS A 35 4.97 -0.82 25.39
CA LYS A 35 6.32 -1.23 25.80
C LYS A 35 7.32 -1.46 24.64
N LYS A 36 6.92 -1.46 23.36
CA LYS A 36 7.85 -1.74 22.23
C LYS A 36 7.59 -0.90 20.97
N ARG A 37 7.25 0.39 21.13
CA ARG A 37 7.04 1.28 19.98
C ARG A 37 8.30 2.08 19.67
N LEU A 38 8.64 2.23 18.39
CA LEU A 38 9.71 3.13 17.98
C LEU A 38 9.28 4.59 18.19
N TRP A 39 10.22 5.48 18.55
CA TRP A 39 9.91 6.88 18.84
C TRP A 39 9.28 7.63 17.66
N PHE A 40 9.56 7.19 16.43
CA PHE A 40 9.05 7.77 15.18
C PHE A 40 7.87 7.00 14.58
N GLU A 41 7.50 5.85 15.15
CA GLU A 41 6.36 5.08 14.65
C GLU A 41 5.06 5.83 14.97
N PRO A 42 4.16 6.08 14.01
CA PRO A 42 2.95 6.86 14.24
C PRO A 42 1.89 6.04 15.00
N PRO A 43 0.85 6.69 15.55
CA PRO A 43 -0.29 5.98 16.09
C PRO A 43 -0.96 5.08 15.03
N GLY A 44 -1.49 3.92 15.44
CA GLY A 44 -2.03 2.93 14.50
C GLY A 44 -3.15 3.45 13.58
N TYR A 45 -3.93 4.44 14.01
CA TYR A 45 -4.98 5.06 13.18
C TYR A 45 -4.43 5.92 12.03
N VAL A 46 -3.16 6.31 12.05
CA VAL A 46 -2.54 7.10 10.97
C VAL A 46 -2.36 6.25 9.72
N ILE A 47 -2.06 4.96 9.88
CA ILE A 47 -1.83 4.02 8.78
C ILE A 47 -3.03 3.96 7.81
N PRO A 48 -4.27 3.67 8.26
CA PRO A 48 -5.42 3.65 7.34
C PRO A 48 -5.73 5.02 6.73
N ILE A 49 -5.50 6.14 7.44
CA ILE A 49 -5.70 7.49 6.90
C ILE A 49 -4.76 7.75 5.72
N VAL A 50 -3.47 7.40 5.86
CA VAL A 50 -2.51 7.53 4.78
C VAL A 50 -2.91 6.69 3.58
N TRP A 51 -3.34 5.44 3.79
CA TRP A 51 -3.80 4.59 2.69
C TRP A 51 -5.06 5.14 1.98
N VAL A 52 -6.03 5.70 2.70
CA VAL A 52 -7.18 6.38 2.09
C VAL A 52 -6.72 7.51 1.16
N PHE A 53 -5.77 8.34 1.62
CA PHE A 53 -5.21 9.41 0.81
C PHE A 53 -4.44 8.89 -0.42
N LEU A 54 -3.58 7.88 -0.26
CA LEU A 54 -2.83 7.29 -1.37
C LEU A 54 -3.75 6.66 -2.42
N PHE A 55 -4.82 5.98 -2.01
CA PHE A 55 -5.81 5.41 -2.93
C PHE A 55 -6.62 6.49 -3.66
N LEU A 56 -6.88 7.63 -3.02
CA LEU A 56 -7.46 8.79 -3.70
C LEU A 56 -6.52 9.32 -4.80
N LEU A 57 -5.21 9.41 -4.53
CA LEU A 57 -4.22 9.82 -5.55
C LEU A 57 -4.18 8.86 -6.74
N LEU A 58 -4.22 7.55 -6.50
CA LEU A 58 -4.30 6.55 -7.57
C LEU A 58 -5.61 6.65 -8.37
N ALA A 59 -6.74 6.94 -7.72
CA ALA A 59 -8.00 7.16 -8.40
C ALA A 59 -7.94 8.38 -9.34
N ILE A 60 -7.34 9.48 -8.87
CA ILE A 60 -7.12 10.69 -9.69
C ILE A 60 -6.18 10.38 -10.86
N LEU A 61 -5.08 9.65 -10.61
CA LEU A 61 -4.14 9.24 -11.64
C LEU A 61 -4.82 8.40 -12.71
N ARG A 62 -5.55 7.35 -12.32
CA ARG A 62 -6.27 6.49 -13.26
C ARG A 62 -7.27 7.30 -14.09
N TYR A 63 -8.04 8.18 -13.45
CA TYR A 63 -8.96 9.07 -14.15
C TYR A 63 -8.22 9.89 -15.23
N LYS A 64 -7.10 10.53 -14.89
CA LYS A 64 -6.30 11.30 -15.84
C LYS A 64 -5.73 10.45 -16.98
N LEU A 65 -5.24 9.24 -16.68
CA LEU A 65 -4.73 8.31 -17.70
C LEU A 65 -5.82 7.86 -18.68
N VAL A 66 -7.04 7.61 -18.20
CA VAL A 66 -8.18 7.26 -19.07
C VAL A 66 -8.60 8.45 -19.95
N GLN A 67 -8.49 9.69 -19.46
CA GLN A 67 -8.82 10.88 -20.26
C GLN A 67 -7.85 11.13 -21.43
N ILE A 68 -6.67 10.52 -21.40
CA ILE A 68 -5.64 10.61 -22.46
C ILE A 68 -5.43 9.27 -23.17
N ASP A 69 -6.41 8.35 -23.07
CA ASP A 69 -6.42 7.03 -23.71
C ASP A 69 -5.20 6.13 -23.37
N ALA A 70 -4.55 6.36 -22.22
CA ALA A 70 -3.43 5.57 -21.71
C ALA A 70 -3.91 4.32 -20.95
N ASP A 71 -4.73 3.49 -21.59
CA ASP A 71 -5.46 2.37 -20.96
C ASP A 71 -4.55 1.33 -20.29
N GLY A 72 -3.38 1.06 -20.87
CA GLY A 72 -2.40 0.13 -20.30
C GLY A 72 -1.93 0.58 -18.91
N LEU A 73 -1.53 1.85 -18.80
CA LEU A 73 -1.10 2.45 -17.53
C LEU A 73 -2.27 2.58 -16.55
N ALA A 74 -3.47 2.90 -17.04
CA ALA A 74 -4.66 2.94 -16.21
C ALA A 74 -4.95 1.56 -15.57
N LYS A 75 -4.75 0.45 -16.29
CA LYS A 75 -4.84 -0.91 -15.72
C LYS A 75 -3.73 -1.19 -14.72
N CYS A 76 -2.49 -0.77 -14.99
CA CYS A 76 -1.38 -0.91 -14.05
C CYS A 76 -1.67 -0.24 -12.69
N THR A 77 -2.36 0.91 -12.66
CA THR A 77 -2.75 1.53 -11.38
C THR A 77 -3.70 0.69 -10.54
N ILE A 78 -4.60 -0.09 -11.18
CA ILE A 78 -5.49 -1.03 -10.49
C ILE A 78 -4.67 -2.17 -9.90
N VAL A 79 -3.75 -2.75 -10.68
CA VAL A 79 -2.87 -3.83 -10.20
C VAL A 79 -2.05 -3.35 -9.00
N LEU A 80 -1.47 -2.15 -9.08
CA LEU A 80 -0.74 -1.54 -7.97
C LEU A 80 -1.62 -1.38 -6.72
N ALA A 81 -2.85 -0.90 -6.87
CA ALA A 81 -3.78 -0.79 -5.75
C ALA A 81 -4.11 -2.15 -5.12
N VAL A 82 -4.30 -3.21 -5.92
CA VAL A 82 -4.52 -4.56 -5.39
C VAL A 82 -3.30 -5.06 -4.63
N VAL A 83 -2.09 -4.87 -5.16
CA VAL A 83 -0.83 -5.23 -4.47
C VAL A 83 -0.69 -4.50 -3.14
N CYS A 84 -0.99 -3.19 -3.11
CA CYS A 84 -0.97 -2.40 -1.88
C CYS A 84 -2.04 -2.87 -0.87
N ALA A 85 -3.28 -3.06 -1.32
CA ALA A 85 -4.40 -3.45 -0.45
C ALA A 85 -4.25 -4.86 0.12
N SER A 86 -3.54 -5.75 -0.58
CA SER A 86 -3.36 -7.15 -0.19
C SER A 86 -2.30 -7.35 0.90
N TYR A 87 -1.72 -6.27 1.44
CA TYR A 87 -0.62 -6.31 2.39
C TYR A 87 -0.86 -7.20 3.60
N VAL A 88 -2.03 -7.12 4.22
CA VAL A 88 -2.37 -7.94 5.39
C VAL A 88 -2.33 -9.45 5.10
N TYR A 89 -2.61 -9.86 3.86
CA TYR A 89 -2.66 -11.27 3.46
C TYR A 89 -1.27 -11.85 3.25
N TYR A 90 -0.38 -11.14 2.54
CA TYR A 90 0.99 -11.61 2.36
C TYR A 90 1.91 -11.28 3.55
N THR A 91 1.38 -10.74 4.65
CA THR A 91 2.10 -10.57 5.91
C THR A 91 1.57 -11.50 6.99
N ILE A 92 0.48 -11.12 7.67
CA ILE A 92 -0.14 -11.90 8.74
C ILE A 92 -0.70 -13.22 8.20
N GLY A 93 -1.28 -13.20 6.99
CA GLY A 93 -1.81 -14.42 6.38
C GLY A 93 -0.72 -15.47 6.16
N LEU A 94 0.44 -15.06 5.63
CA LEU A 94 1.59 -15.97 5.47
C LEU A 94 2.23 -16.37 6.80
N GLU A 95 2.28 -15.48 7.79
CA GLU A 95 2.72 -15.86 9.14
C GLU A 95 1.85 -16.98 9.72
N LYS A 96 0.53 -16.85 9.63
CA LYS A 96 -0.41 -17.87 10.12
C LYS A 96 -0.27 -19.21 9.38
N LEU A 97 0.12 -19.18 8.11
CA LEU A 97 0.30 -20.39 7.28
C LEU A 97 1.68 -21.05 7.45
N THR A 98 2.73 -20.27 7.65
CA THR A 98 4.12 -20.75 7.59
C THR A 98 4.85 -20.71 8.94
N GLY A 99 4.31 -20.00 9.93
CA GLY A 99 4.97 -19.76 11.21
C GLY A 99 6.16 -18.79 11.14
N ILE A 100 6.49 -18.24 9.97
CA ILE A 100 7.54 -17.23 9.82
C ILE A 100 6.98 -15.87 10.25
N SER A 101 7.74 -15.14 11.07
CA SER A 101 7.37 -13.80 11.58
C SER A 101 6.81 -12.87 10.49
N ALA A 102 5.66 -12.25 10.79
CA ALA A 102 5.04 -11.25 9.93
C ALA A 102 5.94 -10.05 9.64
N LEU A 103 6.93 -9.73 10.49
CA LEU A 103 7.89 -8.66 10.21
C LEU A 103 8.77 -8.98 9.00
N LYS A 104 9.19 -10.24 8.83
CA LYS A 104 10.01 -10.66 7.67
C LYS A 104 9.20 -10.61 6.38
N PHE A 105 7.96 -11.09 6.43
CA PHE A 105 7.04 -10.97 5.30
C PHE A 105 6.65 -9.52 5.01
N GLY A 106 6.51 -8.69 6.04
CA GLY A 106 6.28 -7.26 5.90
C GLY A 106 7.42 -6.56 5.18
N LEU A 107 8.67 -6.93 5.47
CA LEU A 107 9.82 -6.42 4.74
C LEU A 107 9.78 -6.82 3.25
N ALA A 108 9.54 -8.11 2.95
CA ALA A 108 9.42 -8.58 1.58
C ALA A 108 8.25 -7.94 0.83
N GLY A 109 7.11 -7.78 1.52
CA GLY A 109 5.92 -7.11 1.02
C GLY A 109 6.15 -5.64 0.70
N ASN A 110 6.84 -4.91 1.58
CA ASN A 110 7.21 -3.52 1.31
C ASN A 110 8.17 -3.40 0.13
N VAL A 111 9.14 -4.32 -0.01
CA VAL A 111 10.01 -4.36 -1.20
C VAL A 111 9.19 -4.57 -2.46
N LEU A 112 8.23 -5.50 -2.46
CA LEU A 112 7.31 -5.72 -3.59
C LEU A 112 6.53 -4.44 -3.93
N VAL A 113 5.93 -3.77 -2.94
CA VAL A 113 5.17 -2.53 -3.14
C VAL A 113 6.06 -1.41 -3.68
N ILE A 114 7.28 -1.26 -3.16
CA ILE A 114 8.25 -0.26 -3.64
C ILE A 114 8.62 -0.53 -5.09
N LEU A 115 8.98 -1.77 -5.44
CA LEU A 115 9.35 -2.11 -6.82
C LEU A 115 8.17 -1.93 -7.79
N ALA A 116 6.96 -2.36 -7.40
CA ALA A 116 5.77 -2.19 -8.23
C ALA A 116 5.41 -0.71 -8.42
N SER A 117 5.48 0.10 -7.36
CA SER A 117 5.20 1.54 -7.44
C SER A 117 6.26 2.30 -8.21
N LEU A 118 7.55 1.97 -8.08
CA LEU A 118 8.62 2.53 -8.91
C LEU A 118 8.42 2.17 -10.38
N TRP A 119 8.12 0.90 -10.69
CA TRP A 119 7.88 0.46 -12.06
C TRP A 119 6.71 1.23 -12.71
N VAL A 120 5.55 1.29 -12.04
CA VAL A 120 4.40 2.07 -12.53
C VAL A 120 4.74 3.56 -12.60
N GLY A 121 5.46 4.10 -11.61
CA GLY A 121 5.88 5.50 -11.57
C GLY A 121 6.79 5.88 -12.74
N VAL A 122 7.76 5.02 -13.09
CA VAL A 122 8.64 5.21 -14.25
C VAL A 122 7.83 5.17 -15.54
N MET A 123 6.99 4.16 -15.75
CA MET A 123 6.17 4.08 -16.96
C MET A 123 5.22 5.28 -17.11
N VAL A 124 4.66 5.79 -16.00
CA VAL A 124 3.84 7.00 -16.01
C VAL A 124 4.70 8.25 -16.28
N SER A 125 5.94 8.29 -15.79
CA SER A 125 6.85 9.43 -16.00
C SER A 125 7.30 9.60 -17.45
N GLU A 126 7.46 8.48 -18.18
CA GLU A 126 7.74 8.48 -19.62
C GLU A 126 6.61 9.14 -20.42
N LEU A 127 5.37 9.06 -19.92
CA LEU A 127 4.22 9.74 -20.49
C LEU A 127 4.09 11.19 -19.97
N SER A 128 4.21 11.38 -18.65
CA SER A 128 4.14 12.69 -18.00
C SER A 128 4.71 12.65 -16.59
N THR A 129 5.80 13.38 -16.36
CA THR A 129 6.40 13.59 -15.03
C THR A 129 5.40 14.13 -14.00
N ASN A 130 4.46 14.98 -14.42
CA ASN A 130 3.45 15.52 -13.52
C ASN A 130 2.46 14.45 -13.03
N LEU A 131 2.18 13.43 -13.85
CA LEU A 131 1.31 12.33 -13.46
C LEU A 131 2.03 11.33 -12.53
N SER A 132 3.34 11.15 -12.67
CA SER A 132 4.08 10.21 -11.82
C SER A 132 4.12 10.63 -10.35
N TYR A 133 3.97 11.93 -10.05
CA TYR A 133 3.84 12.44 -8.68
C TYR A 133 2.63 11.90 -7.92
N PHE A 134 1.62 11.33 -8.58
CA PHE A 134 0.52 10.64 -7.89
C PHE A 134 0.91 9.25 -7.36
N VAL A 135 2.01 8.67 -7.86
CA VAL A 135 2.52 7.34 -7.44
C VAL A 135 3.61 7.47 -6.38
N PHE A 136 4.50 8.46 -6.50
CA PHE A 136 5.66 8.65 -5.62
C PHE A 136 5.35 8.67 -4.11
N PRO A 137 4.23 9.25 -3.63
CA PRO A 137 3.85 9.18 -2.22
C PRO A 137 3.70 7.75 -1.69
N ILE A 138 3.35 6.77 -2.53
CA ILE A 138 3.32 5.35 -2.15
C ILE A 138 4.73 4.84 -1.84
N VAL A 139 5.71 5.18 -2.67
CA VAL A 139 7.12 4.81 -2.45
C VAL A 139 7.62 5.40 -1.13
N ALA A 140 7.39 6.70 -0.92
CA ALA A 140 7.84 7.40 0.29
C ALA A 140 7.21 6.81 1.56
N TRP A 141 5.90 6.57 1.54
CA TRP A 141 5.20 5.94 2.66
C TRP A 141 5.70 4.51 2.92
N THR A 142 5.86 3.70 1.87
CA THR A 142 6.30 2.31 2.02
C THR A 142 7.76 2.22 2.49
N PHE A 143 8.61 3.15 2.07
CA PHE A 143 9.97 3.28 2.60
C PHE A 143 9.96 3.63 4.09
N PHE A 144 9.10 4.56 4.51
CA PHE A 144 8.92 4.87 5.93
C PHE A 144 8.40 3.67 6.73
N ALA A 145 7.41 2.93 6.21
CA ALA A 145 6.92 1.70 6.81
C ALA A 145 8.02 0.62 6.93
N THR A 146 8.92 0.56 5.94
CA THR A 146 10.10 -0.34 5.96
C THR A 146 11.03 0.01 7.11
N MET A 147 11.29 1.30 7.34
CA MET A 147 12.13 1.75 8.46
C MET A 147 11.54 1.35 9.82
N ILE A 148 10.21 1.36 9.96
CA ILE A 148 9.53 0.87 11.17
C ILE A 148 9.80 -0.64 11.34
N ILE A 149 9.59 -1.44 10.30
CA ILE A 149 9.82 -2.89 10.36
C ILE A 149 11.27 -3.23 10.71
N LEU A 150 12.24 -2.54 10.10
CA LEU A 150 13.66 -2.72 10.40
C LEU A 150 13.99 -2.36 11.85
N GLY A 151 13.41 -1.27 12.37
CA GLY A 151 13.57 -0.90 13.78
C GLY A 151 12.99 -1.95 14.73
N GLN A 152 11.80 -2.48 14.41
CA GLN A 152 11.15 -3.54 15.19
C GLN A 152 11.96 -4.85 15.17
N LEU A 153 12.47 -5.27 14.01
CA LEU A 153 13.37 -6.43 13.87
C LEU A 153 14.67 -6.28 14.68
N ARG A 154 15.18 -5.06 14.84
CA ARG A 154 16.36 -4.79 15.68
C ARG A 154 16.02 -4.92 17.17
N LEU A 155 14.84 -4.46 17.59
CA LEU A 155 14.35 -4.58 18.96
C LEU A 155 14.00 -6.03 19.34
N GLU A 156 13.60 -6.88 18.40
CA GLU A 156 13.37 -8.32 18.66
C GLU A 156 14.65 -9.10 18.95
N LYS A 157 15.79 -8.65 18.41
CA LYS A 157 17.10 -9.31 18.59
C LYS A 157 17.87 -8.83 19.83
N SER A 158 17.44 -7.74 20.45
CA SER A 158 18.11 -7.13 21.62
C SER A 158 17.47 -7.63 22.91
#